data_AF-A0A7S3Q535-F1
#
_entry.id   AF-A0A7S3Q535-F1
#
_cell.length_a   1.000
_cell.length_b   1.000
_cell.length_c   1.000
_cell.angle_alpha   90.00
_cell.angle_beta   90.00
_cell.angle_gamma   90.00
#
_symmetry.space_group_name_H-M   'P 1'
#
loop_
_entity.id
_entity.type
_entity.pdbx_description
1 polymer ?
#
loop_
_entity_poly.entity_id
_entity_poly.type
_entity_poly.pdbx_seq_one_letter_code
_entity_poly.pdbx_strand_id
1 'polypeptide(L)'
;MMAMLGTFVHNNGWTFDGYLSPSTGLKFSDIDSGINGLFQVPAAGLAQIILFCGFVELTWWPASDLSGDYGVRLGTLNDWEEQPSKYYRQKNAELNNGRAAMMGIAGTFTHEVITGQSFAEQAAAGHFSPFGDGQGFF
;
A
#
# COMPACT_ATOMS: atom_id res chain seq x y z
N MET A 1 5.84 2.05 -2.04
CA MET A 1 5.98 0.65 -2.51
C MET A 1 4.99 -0.27 -1.81
N MET A 2 5.03 -0.41 -0.47
CA MET A 2 4.09 -1.28 0.26
C MET A 2 2.62 -0.96 0.05
N ALA A 3 2.25 0.32 -0.06
CA ALA A 3 0.89 0.73 -0.36
C ALA A 3 0.39 0.16 -1.71
N MET A 4 1.23 0.16 -2.76
CA MET A 4 0.84 -0.41 -4.07
C MET A 4 0.57 -1.90 -3.98
N LEU A 5 1.40 -2.63 -3.22
CA LEU A 5 1.15 -4.05 -2.96
C LEU A 5 -0.19 -4.24 -2.25
N GLY A 6 -0.49 -3.43 -1.24
CA GLY A 6 -1.78 -3.42 -0.55
C GLY A 6 -2.95 -3.19 -1.50
N THR A 7 -2.86 -2.23 -2.42
CA THR A 7 -3.87 -1.99 -3.45
C THR A 7 -4.13 -3.27 -4.26
N PHE A 8 -3.09 -3.96 -4.74
CA PHE A 8 -3.30 -5.20 -5.51
C PHE A 8 -3.90 -6.31 -4.66
N VAL A 9 -3.40 -6.53 -3.45
CA VAL A 9 -3.88 -7.60 -2.55
C VAL A 9 -5.37 -7.40 -2.21
N HIS A 10 -5.77 -6.19 -1.82
CA HIS A 10 -7.16 -5.90 -1.48
C HIS A 10 -8.08 -6.00 -2.69
N ASN A 11 -7.67 -5.46 -3.84
CA ASN A 11 -8.47 -5.54 -5.07
C ASN A 11 -8.59 -6.97 -5.63
N ASN A 12 -7.70 -7.89 -5.27
CA ASN A 12 -7.85 -9.33 -5.58
C ASN A 12 -8.74 -10.07 -4.58
N GLY A 13 -9.32 -9.38 -3.59
CA GLY A 13 -10.15 -9.98 -2.55
C GLY A 13 -9.39 -10.88 -1.57
N TRP A 14 -8.06 -10.74 -1.50
CA TRP A 14 -7.24 -11.50 -0.57
C TRP A 14 -7.31 -10.86 0.82
N THR A 15 -8.34 -11.25 1.58
CA THR A 15 -8.56 -10.82 2.95
C THR A 15 -8.31 -11.98 3.92
N PHE A 16 -8.00 -11.64 5.16
CA PHE A 16 -7.94 -12.65 6.22
C PHE A 16 -9.34 -13.14 6.55
N ASP A 17 -9.51 -14.46 6.65
CA ASP A 17 -10.78 -15.04 7.10
C ASP A 17 -10.93 -14.83 8.60
N GLY A 18 -11.81 -13.91 9.01
CA GLY A 18 -12.03 -13.59 10.42
C GLY A 18 -12.64 -12.21 10.67
N TYR A 19 -12.74 -11.89 11.97
CA TYR A 19 -13.24 -10.61 12.45
C TYR A 19 -12.10 -9.62 12.69
N LEU A 20 -12.20 -8.43 12.10
CA LEU A 20 -11.33 -7.30 12.41
C LEU A 20 -11.61 -6.81 13.84
N SER A 21 -12.89 -6.76 14.23
CA SER A 21 -13.30 -6.32 15.56
C SER A 21 -14.46 -7.18 16.07
N PRO A 22 -14.20 -8.12 17.00
CA PRO A 22 -15.23 -8.98 17.57
C PRO A 22 -16.31 -8.21 18.34
N SER A 23 -15.98 -7.05 18.91
CA SER A 23 -16.91 -6.22 19.67
C SER A 23 -17.93 -5.49 18.79
N THR A 24 -17.58 -5.21 17.54
CA THR A 24 -18.47 -4.53 16.56
C THR A 24 -19.00 -5.49 15.50
N GLY A 25 -18.53 -6.74 15.47
CA GLY A 25 -18.93 -7.76 14.50
C GLY A 25 -18.40 -7.49 13.09
N LEU A 26 -17.40 -6.63 12.92
CA LEU A 26 -16.83 -6.25 11.62
C LEU A 26 -15.83 -7.30 11.12
N LYS A 27 -16.04 -7.85 9.92
CA LYS A 27 -15.10 -8.77 9.26
C LYS A 27 -14.12 -8.04 8.35
N PHE A 28 -12.99 -8.67 8.05
CA PHE A 28 -12.05 -8.13 7.04
C PHE A 28 -12.64 -8.10 5.64
N SER A 29 -13.58 -9.01 5.32
CA SER A 29 -14.30 -9.04 4.05
C SER A 29 -15.29 -7.89 3.88
N ASP A 30 -15.72 -7.28 4.97
CA ASP A 30 -16.76 -6.25 4.96
C ASP A 30 -16.17 -4.85 4.69
N ILE A 31 -14.83 -4.75 4.65
CA ILE A 31 -14.11 -3.51 4.43
C ILE A 31 -13.96 -3.27 2.93
N ASP A 32 -14.26 -2.04 2.50
CA ASP A 32 -14.05 -1.62 1.12
C ASP A 32 -12.57 -1.72 0.72
N SER A 33 -12.32 -2.19 -0.51
CA SER A 33 -10.97 -2.34 -1.06
C SER A 33 -10.37 -1.04 -1.59
N GLY A 34 -11.18 0.00 -1.75
CA GLY A 34 -10.74 1.35 -2.15
C GLY A 34 -10.39 2.26 -0.97
N ILE A 35 -10.22 3.55 -1.26
CA ILE A 35 -9.90 4.60 -0.29
C ILE A 35 -10.79 4.62 0.97
N ASN A 36 -12.07 4.27 0.86
CA ASN A 36 -13.01 4.32 1.97
C ASN A 36 -12.73 3.26 3.04
N GLY A 37 -11.99 2.21 2.71
CA GLY A 37 -11.64 1.15 3.65
C GLY A 37 -10.93 1.67 4.90
N LEU A 38 -10.08 2.71 4.75
CA LEU A 38 -9.38 3.33 5.89
C LEU A 38 -10.34 3.94 6.92
N PHE A 39 -11.46 4.52 6.46
CA PHE A 39 -12.44 5.16 7.33
C PHE A 39 -13.42 4.18 7.98
N GLN A 40 -13.49 2.94 7.49
CA GLN A 40 -14.29 1.88 8.08
C GLN A 40 -13.58 1.17 9.24
N VAL A 41 -12.26 1.33 9.35
CA VAL A 41 -11.48 0.77 10.48
C VAL A 41 -11.82 1.55 11.77
N PRO A 42 -12.14 0.85 12.88
CA PRO A 42 -12.40 1.51 14.15
C PRO A 42 -11.22 2.38 14.62
N ALA A 43 -11.51 3.55 15.19
CA ALA A 43 -10.50 4.52 15.62
C ALA A 43 -9.46 3.93 16.60
N ALA A 44 -9.88 2.99 17.46
CA ALA A 44 -8.97 2.28 18.36
C ALA A 44 -7.92 1.43 17.60
N GLY A 45 -8.31 0.79 16.50
CA GLY A 45 -7.38 0.03 15.64
C GLY A 45 -6.41 0.94 14.90
N LEU A 46 -6.90 2.07 14.38
CA LEU A 46 -6.04 3.09 13.76
C LEU A 46 -5.01 3.66 14.76
N ALA A 47 -5.44 3.92 16.01
CA ALA A 47 -4.55 4.36 17.07
C ALA A 47 -3.47 3.32 17.39
N GLN A 48 -3.80 2.02 17.38
CA GLN A 48 -2.81 0.94 17.56
C GLN A 48 -1.75 0.96 16.46
N ILE A 49 -2.16 1.13 15.19
CA ILE A 49 -1.23 1.21 14.06
C ILE A 49 -0.31 2.43 14.20
N ILE A 50 -0.87 3.62 14.46
CA ILE A 50 -0.08 4.85 14.61
C ILE A 50 0.90 4.74 15.78
N LEU A 51 0.47 4.20 16.92
CA LEU A 51 1.36 4.02 18.08
C LEU A 51 2.48 3.02 17.79
N PHE A 52 2.17 1.92 17.11
CA PHE A 52 3.19 0.93 16.74
C PHE A 52 4.18 1.50 15.72
N CYS A 53 3.70 2.09 14.63
CA CYS A 53 4.56 2.72 13.63
C CYS A 53 5.40 3.84 14.24
N GLY A 54 4.80 4.70 15.08
CA GLY A 54 5.52 5.76 15.78
C GLY A 54 6.60 5.23 16.73
N PHE A 55 6.33 4.14 17.45
CA PHE A 55 7.35 3.50 18.28
C PHE A 55 8.52 2.95 17.45
N VAL A 56 8.23 2.24 16.35
CA VAL A 56 9.25 1.70 15.44
C VAL A 56 10.10 2.83 14.86
N GLU A 57 9.46 3.90 14.38
CA GLU A 57 10.10 5.05 13.72
C GLU A 57 10.94 5.92 14.66
N LEU A 58 10.67 5.88 15.97
CA LEU A 58 11.43 6.65 16.96
C LEU A 58 12.55 5.85 17.64
N THR A 59 12.43 4.52 17.73
CA THR A 59 13.33 3.70 18.56
C THR A 59 14.14 2.68 17.79
N TRP A 60 13.51 1.81 16.99
CA TRP A 60 14.21 0.73 16.29
C TRP A 60 14.76 1.16 14.94
N TRP A 61 13.98 1.88 14.16
CA TRP A 61 14.36 2.42 12.85
C TRP A 61 14.18 3.93 12.86
N PRO A 62 15.12 4.65 13.51
CA PRO A 62 15.00 6.08 13.72
C PRO A 62 14.97 6.80 12.37
N ALA A 63 13.88 7.49 12.06
CA ALA A 63 13.76 8.29 10.84
C ALA A 63 14.77 9.45 10.75
N SER A 64 15.46 9.78 11.85
CA SER A 64 16.57 10.73 11.86
C SER A 64 17.84 10.20 11.17
N ASP A 65 17.96 8.88 10.98
CA ASP A 65 19.05 8.28 10.20
C ASP A 65 18.76 8.34 8.69
N LEU A 66 19.35 9.33 8.05
CA LEU A 66 19.22 9.59 6.61
C LEU A 66 19.99 8.59 5.74
N SER A 67 20.81 7.71 6.32
CA SER A 67 21.52 6.67 5.56
C SER A 67 20.57 5.62 4.98
N GLY A 68 19.43 5.41 5.67
CA GLY A 68 18.43 4.41 5.33
C GLY A 68 18.92 2.96 5.48
N ASP A 69 20.08 2.73 6.09
CA ASP A 69 20.62 1.39 6.32
C ASP A 69 20.47 1.00 7.79
N TYR A 70 19.36 0.34 8.10
CA TYR A 70 19.04 -0.11 9.45
C TYR A 70 19.66 -1.48 9.83
N GLY A 71 20.69 -1.93 9.11
CA GLY A 71 21.39 -3.18 9.42
C GLY A 71 20.62 -4.46 9.08
N VAL A 72 19.51 -4.37 8.35
CA VAL A 72 18.75 -5.55 7.90
C VAL A 72 19.49 -6.23 6.75
N ARG A 73 19.93 -7.47 6.97
CA ARG A 73 20.63 -8.30 5.97
C ARG A 73 19.88 -9.62 5.78
N LEU A 74 19.53 -9.94 4.54
CA LEU A 74 18.83 -11.18 4.17
C LEU A 74 19.78 -12.14 3.46
N GLY A 75 20.78 -12.64 4.19
CA GLY A 75 21.77 -13.59 3.66
C GLY A 75 22.37 -13.14 2.33
N THR A 76 22.40 -14.06 1.35
CA THR A 76 23.00 -13.84 0.02
C THR A 76 22.27 -12.82 -0.86
N LEU A 77 21.05 -12.37 -0.48
CA LEU A 77 20.31 -11.35 -1.23
C LEU A 77 20.90 -9.95 -1.05
N ASN A 78 21.45 -9.68 0.15
CA ASN A 78 21.87 -8.34 0.57
C ASN A 78 23.36 -8.34 1.00
N ASP A 79 24.17 -9.19 0.37
CA ASP A 79 25.60 -9.26 0.62
C ASP A 79 26.35 -8.18 -0.16
N TRP A 80 26.28 -6.97 0.38
CA TRP A 80 26.81 -5.75 -0.23
C TRP A 80 28.29 -5.54 0.03
N GLU A 81 28.84 -6.23 1.03
CA GLU A 81 30.27 -6.18 1.38
C GLU A 81 31.10 -7.02 0.41
N GLU A 82 30.62 -8.22 0.05
CA GLU A 82 31.31 -9.06 -0.94
C GLU A 82 31.11 -8.58 -2.38
N GLN A 83 29.99 -7.88 -2.69
CA GLN A 83 29.61 -7.52 -4.06
C GLN A 83 29.13 -6.07 -4.19
N PRO A 84 30.07 -5.09 -4.26
CA PRO A 84 29.73 -3.66 -4.33
C PRO A 84 28.95 -3.28 -5.59
N SER A 85 29.09 -4.02 -6.69
CA SER A 85 28.30 -3.78 -7.92
C SER A 85 26.81 -4.11 -7.74
N LYS A 86 26.47 -5.09 -6.89
CA LYS A 86 25.08 -5.41 -6.56
C LYS A 86 24.44 -4.32 -5.70
N TYR A 87 25.21 -3.74 -4.78
CA TYR A 87 24.75 -2.67 -3.90
C TYR A 87 24.16 -1.50 -4.69
N TYR A 88 24.94 -0.90 -5.60
CA TYR A 88 24.48 0.25 -6.38
C TYR A 88 23.28 -0.10 -7.28
N ARG A 89 23.28 -1.31 -7.86
CA ARG A 89 22.17 -1.75 -8.71
C ARG A 89 20.87 -1.90 -7.92
N GLN A 90 20.93 -2.54 -6.75
CA GLN A 90 19.75 -2.73 -5.89
C GLN A 90 19.25 -1.41 -5.32
N LYS A 91 20.13 -0.52 -4.85
CA LYS A 91 19.73 0.83 -4.38
C LYS A 91 19.05 1.65 -5.49
N ASN A 92 19.60 1.62 -6.71
CA ASN A 92 18.97 2.31 -7.84
C ASN A 92 17.60 1.69 -8.20
N ALA A 93 17.48 0.36 -8.12
CA ALA A 93 16.22 -0.32 -8.35
C ALA A 93 15.17 0.04 -7.29
N GLU A 94 15.55 0.05 -6.00
CA GLU A 94 14.69 0.48 -4.90
C GLU A 94 14.20 1.91 -5.09
N LEU A 95 15.11 2.84 -5.43
CA LEU A 95 14.76 4.24 -5.64
C LEU A 95 13.81 4.43 -6.84
N ASN A 96 14.08 3.78 -7.97
CA ASN A 96 13.24 3.89 -9.16
C ASN A 96 11.88 3.22 -8.96
N ASN A 97 11.82 2.07 -8.30
CA ASN A 97 10.55 1.43 -7.94
C ASN A 97 9.78 2.27 -6.90
N GLY A 98 10.49 2.94 -5.99
CA GLY A 98 9.93 3.92 -5.07
C GLY A 98 9.25 5.07 -5.80
N ARG A 99 9.93 5.69 -6.76
CA ARG A 99 9.39 6.76 -7.61
C ARG A 99 8.18 6.30 -8.41
N ALA A 100 8.25 5.12 -9.03
CA ALA A 100 7.14 4.54 -9.76
C ALA A 100 5.93 4.28 -8.84
N ALA A 101 6.16 3.75 -7.63
CA ALA A 101 5.10 3.48 -6.67
C ALA A 101 4.45 4.75 -6.11
N MET A 102 5.20 5.85 -5.93
CA MET A 102 4.63 7.14 -5.54
C MET A 102 3.68 7.67 -6.62
N MET A 103 4.09 7.62 -7.89
CA MET A 103 3.24 7.99 -9.02
C MET A 103 2.03 7.06 -9.17
N GLY A 104 2.22 5.75 -8.96
CA GLY A 104 1.16 4.75 -8.99
C GLY A 104 0.07 5.02 -7.96
N ILE A 105 0.43 5.22 -6.69
CA ILE A 105 -0.54 5.50 -5.63
C ILE A 105 -1.27 6.82 -5.87
N ALA A 106 -0.55 7.87 -6.29
CA ALA A 106 -1.19 9.14 -6.62
C ALA A 106 -2.24 8.97 -7.72
N GLY A 107 -1.92 8.21 -8.78
CA GLY A 107 -2.86 7.90 -9.86
C GLY A 107 -4.07 7.10 -9.39
N THR A 108 -3.86 6.00 -8.66
CA THR A 108 -4.95 5.18 -8.13
C THR A 108 -5.86 5.99 -7.22
N PHE A 109 -5.28 6.77 -6.30
CA PHE A 109 -6.03 7.63 -5.39
C PHE A 109 -6.92 8.62 -6.15
N THR A 110 -6.37 9.33 -7.13
CA THR A 110 -7.14 10.29 -7.93
C THR A 110 -8.24 9.60 -8.74
N HIS A 111 -7.97 8.42 -9.31
CA HIS A 111 -8.96 7.68 -10.08
C HIS A 111 -10.10 7.15 -9.21
N GLU A 112 -9.83 6.58 -8.04
CA GLU A 112 -10.86 6.10 -7.12
C GLU A 112 -11.75 7.25 -6.62
N VAL A 113 -11.17 8.42 -6.34
CA VAL A 113 -11.93 9.61 -5.92
C VAL A 113 -12.80 10.17 -7.05
N ILE A 114 -12.31 10.21 -8.28
CA ILE A 114 -13.06 10.78 -9.42
C ILE A 114 -14.18 9.83 -9.89
N THR A 115 -13.88 8.54 -10.02
CA THR A 115 -14.83 7.54 -10.55
C THR A 115 -15.79 7.03 -9.49
N GLY A 116 -15.45 7.14 -8.20
CA GLY A 116 -16.20 6.54 -7.10
C GLY A 116 -16.14 5.00 -7.09
N GLN A 117 -15.27 4.40 -7.91
CA GLN A 117 -15.09 2.96 -8.05
C GLN A 117 -13.68 2.57 -7.61
N SER A 118 -13.55 1.45 -6.93
CA SER A 118 -12.25 0.82 -6.65
C SER A 118 -11.54 0.40 -7.94
N PHE A 119 -10.23 0.16 -7.85
CA PHE A 119 -9.44 -0.28 -9.00
C PHE A 119 -9.98 -1.58 -9.64
N ALA A 120 -10.42 -2.55 -8.83
CA ALA A 120 -11.03 -3.79 -9.33
C ALA A 120 -12.35 -3.54 -10.06
N GLU A 121 -13.20 -2.65 -9.53
CA GLU A 121 -14.49 -2.31 -10.14
C GLU A 121 -14.31 -1.59 -11.47
N GLN A 122 -13.37 -0.64 -11.56
CA GLN A 122 -13.03 0.02 -12.82
C GLN A 122 -12.56 -0.99 -13.88
N ALA A 123 -11.71 -1.94 -13.48
CA ALA A 123 -11.22 -2.99 -14.38
C ALA A 123 -12.33 -3.94 -14.83
N ALA A 124 -13.23 -4.33 -13.93
CA ALA A 124 -14.36 -5.20 -14.23
C ALA A 124 -15.41 -4.52 -15.12
N ALA A 125 -15.63 -3.22 -14.92
CA ALA A 125 -16.56 -2.40 -15.71
C ALA A 125 -15.98 -1.96 -17.06
N GLY A 126 -14.68 -2.16 -17.30
CA GLY A 126 -13.98 -1.62 -18.47
C GLY A 126 -13.88 -0.09 -18.48
N HIS A 127 -14.05 0.55 -17.31
CA HIS A 127 -14.14 1.99 -17.13
C HIS A 127 -12.75 2.61 -17.00
N PHE A 128 -11.94 2.47 -18.05
CA PHE A 128 -10.57 2.97 -18.10
C PHE A 128 -10.47 4.44 -18.55
N SER A 129 -11.55 4.98 -19.14
CA SER A 129 -11.64 6.38 -19.53
C SER A 129 -12.29 7.22 -18.41
N PRO A 130 -11.62 8.26 -17.89
CA PRO A 130 -12.18 9.12 -16.84
C PRO A 130 -13.32 10.04 -17.31
N PHE A 131 -13.66 10.02 -18.61
CA PHE A 131 -14.66 10.88 -19.24
C PHE A 131 -15.69 10.12 -20.09
N GLY A 132 -15.63 8.77 -20.08
CA GLY A 132 -16.49 7.94 -20.90
C GLY A 132 -16.91 6.73 -20.10
N ASP A 133 -18.11 6.79 -19.55
CA ASP A 133 -18.76 5.61 -19.00
C ASP A 133 -19.13 4.71 -20.19
N GLY A 134 -18.80 3.42 -20.11
CA GLY A 134 -19.24 2.43 -21.09
C GLY A 134 -20.76 2.35 -21.26
N GLN A 135 -21.54 3.07 -20.43
CA GLN A 135 -22.93 3.43 -20.66
C GLN A 135 -23.24 4.87 -20.20
N GLY A 136 -23.29 5.86 -21.10
CA GLY A 136 -23.83 7.18 -20.73
C GLY A 136 -23.66 8.28 -21.77
N PHE A 137 -24.78 8.61 -22.45
CA PHE A 137 -25.13 9.88 -23.12
C PHE A 137 -23.97 10.84 -23.48
N PHE A 138 -23.19 10.45 -24.48
CA PHE A 138 -22.95 11.22 -25.71
C PHE A 138 -22.80 10.26 -26.89
#